data_AF-A0A2W5QNR7-F1
#
_entry.id   AF-A0A2W5QNR7-F1
#
_cell.length_a   1.000
_cell.length_b   1.000
_cell.length_c   1.000
_cell.angle_alpha   90.00
_cell.angle_beta   90.00
_cell.angle_gamma   90.00
#
_symmetry.space_group_name_H-M   'P 1'
#
loop_
_entity.id
_entity.type
_entity.pdbx_description
1 polymer ?
#
loop_
_entity_poly.entity_id
_entity_poly.type
_entity_poly.pdbx_seq_one_letter_code
_entity_poly.pdbx_strand_id
1 'polypeptide(L)' 'ASSRLSFHLSHLEHAGLVQSRRDGRSVIYSAAYPALSGIIQFLMRDCCQGRPEVCEPAVASLSSCCEPMKGAANA' A
#
# COMPACT_ATOMS: atom_id res chain seq x y z
N ALA A 1 15.41 18.61 0.68
CA ALA A 1 15.65 17.96 -0.61
C ALA A 1 14.32 17.84 -1.34
N SER A 2 14.18 18.43 -2.53
CA SER A 2 12.96 18.31 -3.32
C SER A 2 13.04 17.01 -4.12
N SER A 3 12.56 15.90 -3.55
CA SER A 3 12.38 14.70 -4.35
C SER A 3 11.17 14.92 -5.25
N ARG A 4 11.38 14.86 -6.57
CA ARG A 4 10.28 14.99 -7.52
C ARG A 4 9.37 13.78 -7.31
N LEU A 5 8.11 13.98 -6.93
CA LEU A 5 7.16 12.89 -6.70
C LEU A 5 7.10 11.90 -7.88
N SER A 6 7.23 12.41 -9.10
CA SER A 6 7.30 11.60 -10.32
C SER A 6 8.46 10.60 -10.34
N PHE A 7 9.61 10.92 -9.72
CA PHE A 7 10.72 9.99 -9.58
C PHE A 7 10.37 8.83 -8.64
N HIS A 8 9.69 9.10 -7.52
CA HIS A 8 9.25 8.03 -6.62
C HIS A 8 8.16 7.16 -7.25
N LEU A 9 7.20 7.79 -7.93
CA LEU A 9 6.13 7.07 -8.61
C LEU A 9 6.66 6.14 -9.71
N SER A 10 7.67 6.57 -10.48
CA SER A 10 8.28 5.70 -11.49
C SER A 10 8.98 4.48 -10.88
N HIS A 11 9.61 4.62 -9.71
CA HIS A 11 10.23 3.50 -9.01
C HIS A 11 9.19 2.54 -8.41
N LEU A 12 8.14 3.09 -7.81
CA LEU A 12 7.04 2.29 -7.27
C LEU A 12 6.30 1.53 -8.38
N GLU A 13 6.15 2.12 -9.56
CA GLU A 13 5.55 1.49 -10.73
C GLU A 13 6.44 0.35 -11.25
N HIS A 14 7.76 0.57 -11.38
CA HIS A 14 8.71 -0.49 -11.75
C HIS A 14 8.72 -1.64 -10.74
N ALA A 15 8.54 -1.34 -9.45
CA ALA A 15 8.43 -2.36 -8.40
C ALA A 15 7.07 -3.07 -8.35
N GLY A 16 6.09 -2.64 -9.18
CA GLY A 16 4.74 -3.20 -9.22
C GLY A 16 3.85 -2.83 -8.03
N LEU A 17 4.20 -1.79 -7.27
CA LEU A 17 3.48 -1.36 -6.07
C LEU A 17 2.39 -0.32 -6.36
N VAL A 18 2.50 0.35 -7.50
CA VAL A 18 1.45 1.22 -8.02
C VAL A 18 1.19 0.88 -9.48
N GLN A 19 0.00 1.20 -9.93
CA GLN A 19 -0.41 1.13 -11.33
C GLN A 19 -0.71 2.54 -11.81
N SER A 20 -0.37 2.84 -13.06
CA SER A 20 -0.71 4.11 -13.69
C SER A 20 -1.74 3.91 -14.80
N ARG A 21 -2.65 4.86 -14.94
CA ARG A 21 -3.51 4.99 -16.12
C ARG A 21 -3.54 6.45 -16.58
N ARG A 22 -3.51 6.65 -17.89
CA ARG A 22 -3.68 8.00 -18.46
C ARG A 22 -5.16 8.32 -18.59
N ASP A 23 -5.52 9.51 -18.15
CA ASP A 23 -6.84 10.09 -18.28
C ASP A 23 -6.69 11.50 -18.90
N GLY A 24 -6.72 11.54 -20.23
CA GLY A 24 -6.42 12.73 -21.01
C GLY A 24 -5.01 13.27 -20.76
N ARG A 25 -4.93 14.43 -20.09
CA ARG A 25 -3.67 15.10 -19.72
C ARG A 25 -3.15 14.70 -18.34
N SER A 26 -3.93 13.95 -17.57
CA SER A 26 -3.59 13.51 -16.23
C SER A 26 -3.10 12.07 -16.25
N VAL A 27 -2.22 11.75 -15.30
CA VAL A 27 -1.84 10.36 -14.99
C VAL A 27 -2.37 10.06 -13.60
N ILE A 28 -3.26 9.07 -13.50
CA ILE A 28 -3.81 8.61 -12.24
C ILE A 28 -2.99 7.41 -11.78
N TYR A 29 -2.37 7.55 -10.60
CA TYR A 29 -1.65 6.46 -9.95
C TYR A 29 -2.53 5.87 -8.84
N SER A 30 -2.63 4.55 -8.81
CA SER A 30 -3.36 3.80 -7.78
C SER A 30 -2.47 2.74 -7.15
N ALA A 31 -2.67 2.48 -5.87
CA ALA A 31 -1.96 1.42 -5.15
C ALA A 31 -2.34 0.03 -5.72
N ALA A 32 -1.33 -0.80 -5.98
CA ALA A 32 -1.53 -2.21 -6.30
C ALA A 32 -1.64 -3.00 -4.99
N TYR A 33 -2.83 -3.01 -4.39
CA TYR A 33 -3.05 -3.63 -3.07
C TYR A 33 -2.55 -5.09 -2.96
N PRO A 34 -2.73 -5.97 -3.94
CA PRO A 34 -2.19 -7.34 -3.85
C PRO A 34 -0.67 -7.38 -3.64
N ALA A 35 0.08 -6.55 -4.36
CA ALA A 35 1.54 -6.47 -4.24
C ALA A 35 1.97 -5.86 -2.90
N LEU A 36 1.30 -4.77 -2.48
CA LEU A 36 1.56 -4.12 -1.19
C LEU A 36 1.27 -5.06 -0.01
N SER A 37 0.14 -5.77 -0.03
CA SER A 37 -0.19 -6.77 0.99
C SER A 37 0.85 -7.90 1.03
N GLY A 38 1.35 -8.34 -0.13
CA GLY A 38 2.44 -9.31 -0.22
C GLY A 38 3.72 -8.85 0.47
N ILE A 39 4.12 -7.59 0.27
CA ILE A 39 5.29 -7.00 0.96
C ILE A 39 5.07 -6.94 2.46
N ILE A 40 3.91 -6.44 2.91
CA ILE A 40 3.62 -6.34 4.34
C ILE A 40 3.67 -7.73 4.98
N GLN A 41 3.05 -8.74 4.36
CA GLN A 41 3.12 -10.12 4.84
C GLN A 41 4.55 -10.65 4.89
N PHE A 42 5.36 -10.41 3.86
CA PHE A 42 6.76 -10.81 3.83
C PHE A 42 7.54 -10.19 5.00
N LEU A 43 7.43 -8.88 5.18
CA LEU A 43 8.10 -8.16 6.27
C LEU A 43 7.62 -8.64 7.64
N MET A 44 6.32 -8.87 7.83
CA MET A 44 5.78 -9.33 9.12
C MET A 44 6.21 -10.77 9.45
N ARG A 45 6.31 -11.66 8.46
CA ARG A 45 6.84 -13.02 8.67
C ARG A 45 8.29 -12.99 9.17
N ASP A 46 9.12 -12.15 8.56
CA ASP A 46 10.54 -12.06 8.90
C ASP A 46 10.80 -11.24 10.17
N CYS A 47 10.05 -10.14 10.37
CA CYS A 47 10.24 -9.19 11.48
C CYS A 47 9.98 -9.83 12.84
N CYS A 48 8.97 -10.69 12.92
CA CYS A 48 8.55 -11.26 14.20
C CYS A 48 9.25 -12.59 14.53
N GLN A 49 9.98 -13.22 13.59
CA GLN A 49 10.65 -14.52 13.80
C GLN A 49 9.74 -15.58 14.47
N GLY A 50 8.43 -15.54 14.20
CA GLY A 50 7.44 -16.43 14.85
C GLY A 50 6.92 -15.98 16.22
N ARG A 51 7.21 -14.75 16.65
CA ARG A 51 6.76 -14.14 17.92
C ARG A 51 5.58 -13.19 17.70
N PRO A 52 4.33 -13.65 17.86
CA PRO A 52 3.14 -12.85 17.56
C PRO A 52 3.06 -11.56 18.38
N GLU A 53 3.60 -11.52 19.60
CA GLU A 53 3.59 -10.35 20.48
C GLU A 53 4.35 -9.14 19.90
N VAL A 54 5.28 -9.36 18.97
CA VAL A 54 6.01 -8.28 18.27
C VAL A 54 5.16 -7.69 17.14
N CYS A 55 4.35 -8.54 16.51
CA CYS A 55 3.51 -8.18 15.36
C CYS A 55 2.17 -7.57 15.81
N GLU A 56 1.65 -7.92 16.99
CA GLU A 56 0.35 -7.49 17.50
C GLU A 56 0.11 -5.97 17.46
N PRO A 57 1.04 -5.10 17.93
CA PRO A 57 0.84 -3.65 17.87
C PRO A 57 0.73 -3.11 16.44
N ALA A 58 1.49 -3.69 15.51
CA ALA A 58 1.46 -3.32 14.11
C ALA A 58 0.14 -3.77 13.46
N VAL A 59 -0.33 -4.99 13.75
CA VAL A 59 -1.63 -5.49 13.28
C VAL A 59 -2.77 -4.64 13.83
N ALA A 60 -2.75 -4.31 15.13
CA ALA A 60 -3.76 -3.47 15.75
C ALA A 60 -3.83 -2.07 15.08
N SER A 61 -2.67 -1.48 14.81
CA SER A 61 -2.56 -0.19 14.12
C SER A 61 -3.07 -0.25 12.68
N LEU A 62 -2.80 -1.34 11.95
CA LEU A 62 -3.32 -1.52 10.59
C LEU A 62 -4.84 -1.78 10.58
N SER A 63 -5.36 -2.49 11.58
CA SER A 63 -6.78 -2.78 11.69
C SER A 63 -7.63 -1.53 11.94
N SER A 64 -7.08 -0.50 12.62
CA SER A 64 -7.78 0.77 12.82
C SER A 64 -7.84 1.63 11.55
N CYS A 65 -6.96 1.41 10.57
CA CYS A 65 -7.04 2.06 9.26
C CYS A 65 -8.19 1.54 8.39
N CYS A 66 -8.69 0.34 8.69
CA CYS A 66 -9.76 -0.32 7.96
C CYS A 66 -11.09 -0.20 8.70
N GLU A 67 -11.55 1.02 8.98
CA GLU A 67 -12.99 1.19 9.15
C GLU A 67 -13.64 0.87 7.79
N PRO A 68 -14.58 -0.09 7.72
CA PRO A 68 -15.28 -0.36 6.48
C PRO A 68 -15.97 0.93 6.07
N MET A 69 -15.53 1.50 4.94
CA MET A 69 -16.11 2.71 4.38
C MET A 69 -17.58 2.42 4.08
N LYS A 70 -18.47 2.80 5.01
CA LYS A 70 -19.93 2.72 4.85
C LYS A 70 -20.33 3.79 3.83
N GLY A 71 -20.12 3.52 2.54
CA GLY A 71 -20.51 4.44 1.48
C GLY A 71 -19.68 4.34 0.19
N ALA A 72 -19.75 3.21 -0.49
CA ALA A 72 -19.54 3.16 -1.94
C ALA A 72 -20.47 2.12 -2.57
N ALA A 73 -21.76 2.22 -2.22
CA ALA A 73 -22.82 1.68 -3.04
C ALA A 73 -23.63 2.86 -3.57
N ASN A 74 -23.75 2.90 -4.91
CA ASN A 74 -24.75 3.56 -5.75
C ASN A 74 -24.30 4.76 -6.60
N ALA A 75 -24.75 4.65 -7.87
CA ALA A 75 -24.88 5.60 -8.98
C ALA A 75 -23.75 5.61 -10.01
#